data_AF-A0A951JUX8-F1
#
_entry.id   AF-A0A951JUX8-F1
#
_cell.length_a   1.000
_cell.length_b   1.000
_cell.length_c   1.000
_cell.angle_alpha   90.00
_cell.angle_beta   90.00
_cell.angle_gamma   90.00
#
_symmetry.space_group_name_H-M   'P 1'
#
loop_
_entity.id
_entity.type
_entity.pdbx_description
1 polymer ?
#
loop_
_entity_poly.entity_id
_entity_poly.type
_entity_poly.pdbx_seq_one_letter_code
_entity_poly.pdbx_strand_id
1 'polypeptide(L)'
;MPPPDPFVELLDEGRAEASVAARGRERALGRMAEEGARLAGALVDLAERRSPVAVRTEAGRSHHGVLVEVGTDYCRLRADTGAESLLRLSAIASVRPHRGERQRAATSDRSPASDQRLLEVLARAAGDRPRVVLVVRGGDVLAGRLRSVGIDVVTLHLDGEEGQGCYVPEGAITEAWLEP
;
A
#
# COMPACT_ATOMS: atom_id res chain seq x y z
N MET A 1 -27.88 22.00 49.53
CA MET A 1 -27.27 21.74 48.22
C MET A 1 -27.36 20.24 47.99
N PRO A 2 -28.14 19.74 47.02
CA PRO A 2 -28.21 18.30 46.75
C PRO A 2 -26.86 17.81 46.22
N PRO A 3 -26.46 16.55 46.51
CA PRO A 3 -25.24 15.97 45.95
C PRO A 3 -25.37 15.86 44.41
N PRO A 4 -24.27 16.04 43.66
CA PRO A 4 -24.29 15.86 42.22
C PRO A 4 -24.72 14.43 41.86
N ASP A 5 -25.50 14.31 40.78
CA ASP A 5 -26.05 13.05 40.31
C ASP A 5 -24.92 12.15 39.76
N PRO A 6 -24.71 10.94 40.32
CA PRO A 6 -23.64 10.04 39.92
C PRO A 6 -23.73 9.59 38.46
N PHE A 7 -24.91 9.67 37.83
CA PHE A 7 -25.07 9.38 36.40
C PHE A 7 -24.56 10.50 35.50
N VAL A 8 -24.56 11.75 35.96
CA VAL A 8 -24.02 12.89 35.21
C VAL A 8 -22.51 12.86 35.20
N GLU A 9 -21.89 12.51 36.34
CA GLU A 9 -20.44 12.39 36.48
C GLU A 9 -19.86 11.28 35.58
N LEU A 10 -20.54 10.12 35.53
CA LEU A 10 -20.15 9.00 34.65
C LEU A 10 -20.29 9.35 33.15
N LEU A 11 -21.31 10.13 32.77
CA LEU A 11 -21.51 10.57 31.38
C LEU A 11 -20.48 11.61 30.95
N ASP A 12 -20.07 12.51 31.85
CA ASP A 12 -19.05 13.51 31.58
C ASP A 12 -17.65 12.88 31.48
N GLU A 13 -17.34 11.87 32.32
CA GLU A 13 -16.10 11.10 32.25
C GLU A 13 -16.00 10.31 30.93
N GLY A 14 -17.08 9.61 30.53
CA GLY A 14 -17.13 8.91 29.24
C GLY A 14 -17.01 9.84 28.02
N ARG A 15 -17.51 11.09 28.12
CA ARG A 15 -17.39 12.10 27.05
C ARG A 15 -15.98 12.68 26.96
N ALA A 16 -15.32 12.85 28.12
CA ALA A 16 -13.93 13.30 28.19
C ALA A 16 -12.97 12.24 27.60
N GLU A 17 -13.15 10.96 27.94
CA GLU A 17 -12.36 9.85 27.41
C GLU A 17 -12.55 9.68 25.89
N ALA A 18 -13.79 9.76 25.39
CA ALA A 18 -14.08 9.68 23.96
C ALA A 18 -13.42 10.83 23.16
N SER A 19 -13.35 12.03 23.72
CA SER A 19 -12.71 13.20 23.11
C SER A 19 -11.18 13.07 23.05
N VAL A 20 -10.56 12.51 24.10
CA VAL A 20 -9.11 12.21 24.11
C VAL A 20 -8.77 11.09 23.11
N ALA A 21 -9.58 10.03 23.05
CA ALA A 21 -9.39 8.92 22.11
C ALA A 21 -9.60 9.36 20.64
N ALA A 22 -10.52 10.29 20.37
CA ALA A 22 -10.73 10.87 19.05
C ALA A 22 -9.51 11.69 18.60
N ARG A 23 -8.97 12.56 19.47
CA ARG A 23 -7.75 13.32 19.20
C ARG A 23 -6.52 12.44 19.04
N GLY A 24 -6.44 11.33 19.79
CA GLY A 24 -5.38 10.33 19.64
C GLY A 24 -5.40 9.67 18.27
N ARG A 25 -6.60 9.28 17.80
CA ARG A 25 -6.82 8.69 16.47
C ARG A 25 -6.53 9.68 15.34
N GLU A 26 -7.04 10.91 15.43
CA GLU A 26 -6.78 11.95 14.44
C GLU A 26 -5.28 12.27 14.32
N ARG A 27 -4.57 12.40 15.45
CA ARG A 27 -3.11 12.56 15.45
C ARG A 27 -2.37 11.34 14.90
N ALA A 28 -2.87 10.12 15.17
CA ALA A 28 -2.28 8.91 14.62
C ALA A 28 -2.47 8.84 13.09
N LEU A 29 -3.68 9.14 12.59
CA LEU A 29 -3.98 9.22 11.16
C LEU A 29 -3.16 10.33 10.48
N GLY A 30 -3.03 11.49 11.12
CA GLY A 30 -2.20 12.60 10.64
C GLY A 30 -0.72 12.21 10.57
N ARG A 31 -0.17 11.57 11.61
CA ARG A 31 1.21 11.07 11.59
C ARG A 31 1.43 10.01 10.51
N MET A 32 0.50 9.06 10.35
CA MET A 32 0.58 8.04 9.30
C MET A 32 0.53 8.67 7.90
N ALA A 33 -0.28 9.71 7.71
CA ALA A 33 -0.33 10.45 6.45
C ALA A 33 0.97 11.22 6.18
N GLU A 34 1.54 11.92 7.19
CA GLU A 34 2.83 12.61 7.07
C GLU A 34 3.99 11.65 6.82
N GLU A 35 4.05 10.52 7.54
CA GLU A 35 5.07 9.48 7.35
C GLU A 35 4.93 8.81 5.98
N GLY A 36 3.70 8.55 5.53
CA GLY A 36 3.39 8.07 4.19
C GLY A 36 3.80 9.06 3.10
N ALA A 37 3.53 10.36 3.29
CA ALA A 37 3.95 11.41 2.38
C ALA A 37 5.49 11.52 2.29
N ARG A 38 6.20 11.41 3.41
CA ARG A 38 7.67 11.38 3.45
C ARG A 38 8.25 10.16 2.74
N LEU A 39 7.64 8.98 2.92
CA LEU A 39 8.06 7.77 2.20
C LEU A 39 7.80 7.92 0.70
N ALA A 40 6.60 8.36 0.31
CA ALA A 40 6.24 8.57 -1.10
C ALA A 40 7.21 9.55 -1.77
N GLY A 41 7.53 10.68 -1.13
CA GLY A 41 8.50 11.64 -1.63
C GLY A 41 9.91 11.07 -1.79
N ALA A 42 10.37 10.25 -0.83
CA ALA A 42 11.65 9.55 -0.93
C ALA A 42 11.69 8.55 -2.10
N LEU A 43 10.58 7.84 -2.35
CA LEU A 43 10.47 6.90 -3.46
C LEU A 43 10.43 7.63 -4.80
N VAL A 44 9.79 8.80 -4.88
CA VAL A 44 9.82 9.65 -6.08
C VAL A 44 11.25 10.07 -6.41
N ASP A 45 12.01 10.55 -5.42
CA ASP A 45 13.43 10.91 -5.60
C ASP A 45 14.27 9.73 -6.13
N LEU A 46 13.99 8.50 -5.66
CA LEU A 46 14.68 7.29 -6.11
C LEU A 46 14.25 6.87 -7.53
N ALA A 47 12.97 7.02 -7.86
CA ALA A 47 12.43 6.72 -9.18
C ALA A 47 12.98 7.68 -10.25
N GLU A 48 13.06 8.97 -9.95
CA GLU A 48 13.64 9.99 -10.84
C GLU A 48 15.11 9.71 -11.16
N ARG A 49 15.87 9.25 -10.16
CA ARG A 49 17.29 8.88 -10.32
C ARG A 49 17.47 7.53 -11.00
N ARG A 50 16.41 6.74 -11.10
CA ARG A 50 16.46 5.33 -11.54
C ARG A 50 17.46 4.52 -10.70
N SER A 51 17.54 4.82 -9.41
CA SER A 51 18.46 4.18 -8.47
C SER A 51 18.05 2.71 -8.27
N PRO A 52 18.98 1.74 -8.35
CA PRO A 52 18.70 0.37 -7.97
C PRO A 52 18.41 0.27 -6.46
N VAL A 53 17.31 -0.34 -6.08
CA VAL A 53 16.86 -0.49 -4.69
C VAL A 53 16.56 -1.95 -4.35
N ALA A 54 16.60 -2.24 -3.06
CA ALA A 54 16.00 -3.41 -2.45
C ALA A 54 14.82 -2.95 -1.57
N VAL A 55 13.62 -3.42 -1.87
CA VAL A 55 12.39 -3.15 -1.11
C VAL A 55 12.03 -4.40 -0.33
N ARG A 56 11.85 -4.28 0.98
CA ARG A 56 11.34 -5.35 1.84
C ARG A 56 9.92 -5.02 2.24
N THR A 57 9.02 -6.00 2.16
CA THR A 57 7.63 -5.85 2.59
C THR A 57 7.39 -6.44 3.97
N GLU A 58 6.28 -6.06 4.61
CA GLU A 58 5.88 -6.56 5.94
C GLU A 58 5.67 -8.08 5.96
N ALA A 59 5.27 -8.65 4.82
CA ALA A 59 5.17 -10.10 4.63
C ALA A 59 6.54 -10.81 4.54
N GLY A 60 7.64 -10.08 4.71
CA GLY A 60 9.00 -10.63 4.75
C GLY A 60 9.65 -10.85 3.38
N ARG A 61 8.97 -10.54 2.29
CA ARG A 61 9.51 -10.65 0.93
C ARG A 61 10.47 -9.51 0.61
N SER A 62 11.37 -9.76 -0.34
CA SER A 62 12.36 -8.78 -0.79
C SER A 62 12.36 -8.71 -2.31
N HIS A 63 12.28 -7.48 -2.83
CA HIS A 63 12.21 -7.15 -4.25
C HIS A 63 13.42 -6.31 -4.60
N HIS A 64 14.09 -6.67 -5.70
CA HIS A 64 15.27 -5.96 -6.18
C HIS A 64 14.99 -5.44 -7.58
N GLY A 65 15.40 -4.19 -7.83
CA GLY A 65 15.21 -3.58 -9.14
C GLY A 65 15.28 -2.06 -9.08
N VAL A 66 14.74 -1.43 -10.10
CA VAL A 66 14.67 0.02 -10.22
C VAL A 66 13.23 0.47 -10.03
N LEU A 67 13.01 1.51 -9.22
CA LEU A 67 11.71 2.16 -9.12
C LEU A 67 11.43 2.90 -10.43
N VAL A 68 10.34 2.52 -11.10
CA VAL A 68 9.96 3.11 -12.39
C VAL A 68 8.72 3.98 -12.29
N GLU A 69 7.91 3.81 -11.23
CA GLU A 69 6.70 4.58 -10.99
C GLU A 69 6.38 4.64 -9.50
N VAL A 70 5.85 5.77 -9.04
CA VAL A 70 5.24 5.93 -7.71
C VAL A 70 3.87 6.58 -7.92
N GLY A 71 2.82 5.83 -7.60
CA GLY A 71 1.44 6.29 -7.59
C GLY A 71 1.00 6.75 -6.21
N THR A 72 -0.31 6.97 -6.03
CA THR A 72 -0.86 7.48 -4.78
C THR A 72 -0.71 6.51 -3.60
N ASP A 73 -0.84 5.21 -3.85
CA ASP A 73 -0.87 4.16 -2.83
C ASP A 73 0.06 2.98 -3.15
N TYR A 74 0.83 3.09 -4.23
CA TYR A 74 1.72 2.02 -4.68
C TYR A 74 3.00 2.55 -5.32
N CYS A 75 4.00 1.69 -5.46
CA CYS A 75 5.13 1.91 -6.35
C CYS A 75 5.33 0.71 -7.27
N ARG A 76 5.90 0.95 -8.45
CA ARG A 76 6.27 -0.06 -9.43
C ARG A 76 7.77 -0.26 -9.43
N LEU A 77 8.20 -1.49 -9.19
CA LEU A 77 9.58 -1.92 -9.28
C LEU A 77 9.78 -2.79 -10.52
N ARG A 78 10.79 -2.47 -11.33
CA ARG A 78 11.21 -3.32 -12.45
C ARG A 78 12.50 -4.04 -12.07
N ALA A 79 12.45 -5.38 -12.02
CA ALA A 79 13.62 -6.22 -11.80
C ALA A 79 14.55 -6.23 -13.02
N ASP A 80 15.80 -6.67 -12.83
CA ASP A 80 16.78 -6.80 -13.93
C ASP A 80 16.32 -7.79 -15.01
N THR A 81 15.45 -8.74 -14.66
CA THR A 81 14.81 -9.68 -15.59
C THR A 81 13.74 -9.03 -16.46
N GLY A 82 13.39 -7.77 -16.21
CA GLY A 82 12.28 -7.06 -16.85
C GLY A 82 10.92 -7.27 -16.18
N ALA A 83 10.82 -8.20 -15.22
CA ALA A 83 9.58 -8.44 -14.49
C ALA A 83 9.18 -7.20 -13.65
N GLU A 84 7.90 -6.83 -13.69
CA GLU A 84 7.37 -5.70 -12.93
C GLU A 84 6.60 -6.19 -11.70
N SER A 85 6.89 -5.57 -10.55
CA SER A 85 6.17 -5.78 -9.30
C SER A 85 5.49 -4.48 -8.89
N LEU A 86 4.20 -4.54 -8.57
CA LEU A 86 3.44 -3.46 -7.98
C LEU A 86 3.39 -3.69 -6.47
N LEU A 87 3.94 -2.76 -5.68
CA LEU A 87 4.02 -2.88 -4.22
C LEU A 87 3.19 -1.77 -3.58
N ARG A 88 2.31 -2.13 -2.63
CA ARG A 88 1.55 -1.14 -1.86
C ARG A 88 2.46 -0.41 -0.90
N LEU A 89 2.34 0.92 -0.86
CA LEU A 89 3.18 1.74 0.01
C LEU A 89 3.02 1.36 1.48
N SER A 90 1.79 1.07 1.90
CA SER A 90 1.46 0.60 3.25
C SER A 90 2.01 -0.78 3.59
N ALA A 91 2.47 -1.57 2.60
CA ALA A 91 3.07 -2.87 2.81
C ALA A 91 4.61 -2.84 2.82
N ILE A 92 5.23 -1.68 2.57
CA ILE A 92 6.69 -1.52 2.55
C ILE A 92 7.20 -1.44 4.00
N ALA A 93 8.02 -2.40 4.39
CA ALA A 93 8.72 -2.40 5.66
C ALA A 93 10.03 -1.61 5.61
N SER A 94 10.77 -1.66 4.49
CA SER A 94 11.97 -0.85 4.30
C SER A 94 12.38 -0.73 2.84
N VAL A 95 13.02 0.38 2.46
CA VAL A 95 13.65 0.57 1.14
C VAL A 95 15.13 0.85 1.34
N ARG A 96 15.99 0.17 0.58
CA ARG A 96 17.45 0.30 0.64
C ARG A 96 18.01 0.57 -0.76
N PRO A 97 18.49 1.78 -1.06
CA PRO A 97 19.28 2.04 -2.26
C PRO A 97 20.57 1.23 -2.25
N HIS A 98 21.01 0.71 -3.40
CA HIS A 98 22.28 -0.02 -3.52
C HIS A 98 23.48 0.91 -3.24
N ARG A 99 24.56 0.35 -2.66
CA ARG A 99 25.76 1.13 -2.26
C ARG A 99 26.46 1.73 -3.50
N GLY A 100 26.63 3.05 -3.51
CA GLY A 100 27.39 3.77 -4.54
C GLY A 100 26.91 5.20 -4.78
N GLU A 101 25.66 5.49 -4.45
CA GLU A 101 25.08 6.82 -4.60
C GLU A 101 25.22 7.63 -3.32
N ARG A 102 25.66 8.89 -3.43
CA ARG A 102 25.72 9.82 -2.31
C ARG A 102 24.30 10.03 -1.81
N GLN A 103 23.95 9.39 -0.70
CA GLN A 103 22.67 9.54 -0.03
C GLN A 103 22.49 11.02 0.34
N ARG A 104 21.63 11.73 -0.38
CA ARG A 104 20.97 12.90 0.18
C ARG A 104 19.89 12.37 1.10
N ALA A 105 19.81 12.91 2.31
CA ALA A 105 18.71 12.58 3.22
C ALA A 105 17.38 12.80 2.49
N ALA A 106 16.45 11.86 2.64
CA ALA A 106 15.09 11.99 2.13
C ALA A 106 14.37 13.10 2.92
N THR A 107 14.57 14.34 2.50
CA THR A 107 13.98 15.53 3.13
C THR A 107 12.81 16.07 2.31
N SER A 108 12.38 15.35 1.27
CA SER A 108 11.41 15.86 0.30
C SER A 108 9.98 15.45 0.63
N ASP A 109 9.10 16.43 0.78
CA ASP A 109 7.65 16.27 0.89
C ASP A 109 7.00 16.28 -0.51
N ARG A 110 7.56 15.48 -1.42
CA ARG A 110 7.09 15.41 -2.81
C ARG A 110 5.87 14.53 -2.91
N SER A 111 4.85 15.02 -3.61
CA SER A 111 3.74 14.19 -4.06
C SER A 111 4.21 13.11 -5.04
N PRO A 112 3.49 11.98 -5.11
CA PRO A 112 3.67 10.98 -6.16
C PRO A 112 3.76 11.62 -7.55
N ALA A 113 4.60 11.05 -8.42
CA ALA A 113 4.73 11.53 -9.80
C ALA A 113 3.47 11.23 -10.63
N SER A 114 2.61 10.31 -10.15
CA SER A 114 1.35 9.90 -10.76
C SER A 114 0.22 9.94 -9.73
N ASP A 115 -0.92 10.55 -10.09
CA ASP A 115 -2.15 10.52 -9.30
C ASP A 115 -2.89 9.16 -9.38
N GLN A 116 -2.26 8.16 -10.02
CA GLN A 116 -2.86 6.85 -10.26
C GLN A 116 -2.80 5.96 -9.01
N ARG A 117 -3.88 5.20 -8.78
CA ARG A 117 -3.96 4.17 -7.73
C ARG A 117 -3.63 2.77 -8.24
N LEU A 118 -3.20 1.86 -7.36
CA LEU A 118 -2.95 0.46 -7.71
C LEU A 118 -4.14 -0.18 -8.42
N LEU A 119 -5.34 0.03 -7.88
CA LEU A 119 -6.56 -0.57 -8.42
C LEU A 119 -6.85 -0.09 -9.84
N GLU A 120 -6.51 1.15 -10.18
CA GLU A 120 -6.68 1.70 -11.53
C GLU A 120 -5.70 1.05 -12.52
N VAL A 121 -4.48 0.72 -12.07
CA VAL A 121 -3.52 -0.05 -12.87
C VAL A 121 -4.09 -1.44 -13.17
N LEU A 122 -4.58 -2.13 -12.14
CA LEU A 122 -5.18 -3.46 -12.31
C LEU A 122 -6.45 -3.39 -13.18
N ALA A 123 -7.30 -2.37 -12.99
CA ALA A 123 -8.53 -2.20 -13.77
C ALA A 123 -8.24 -2.01 -15.27
N ARG A 124 -7.19 -1.24 -15.61
CA ARG A 124 -6.75 -1.09 -16.99
C ARG A 124 -6.26 -2.42 -17.58
N ALA A 125 -5.56 -3.23 -16.79
CA ALA A 125 -5.09 -4.55 -17.24
C ALA A 125 -6.21 -5.60 -17.35
N ALA A 126 -7.30 -5.46 -16.58
CA ALA A 126 -8.38 -6.45 -16.53
C ALA A 126 -9.08 -6.70 -17.89
N GLY A 127 -8.98 -5.75 -18.84
CA GLY A 127 -9.53 -5.90 -20.19
C GLY A 127 -8.98 -7.12 -20.94
N ASP A 128 -7.68 -7.40 -20.77
CA ASP A 128 -6.99 -8.53 -21.42
C ASP A 128 -7.09 -9.82 -20.60
N ARG A 129 -7.71 -9.75 -19.41
CA ARG A 129 -7.83 -10.85 -18.44
C ARG A 129 -6.50 -11.56 -18.18
N PRO A 130 -5.42 -10.81 -17.89
CA PRO A 130 -4.09 -11.37 -17.69
C PRO A 130 -4.10 -12.34 -16.51
N ARG A 131 -3.11 -13.24 -16.51
CA ARG A 131 -2.76 -13.96 -15.29
C ARG A 131 -2.10 -12.98 -14.33
N VAL A 132 -2.52 -13.03 -13.07
CA VAL A 132 -2.02 -12.17 -12.01
C VAL A 132 -1.66 -13.02 -10.81
N VAL A 133 -0.62 -12.60 -10.12
CA VAL A 133 -0.27 -13.11 -8.80
C VAL A 133 -0.45 -11.96 -7.83
N LEU A 134 -1.29 -12.14 -6.82
CA LEU A 134 -1.48 -11.19 -5.74
C LEU A 134 -0.88 -11.77 -4.46
N VAL A 135 -0.26 -10.92 -3.65
CA VAL A 135 -0.07 -11.26 -2.25
C VAL A 135 -0.97 -10.39 -1.40
N VAL A 136 -1.71 -11.05 -0.51
CA VAL A 136 -2.55 -10.39 0.47
C VAL A 136 -1.87 -10.26 1.82
N ARG A 137 -2.43 -9.38 2.66
CA ARG A 137 -2.03 -9.21 4.07
C ARG A 137 -2.08 -10.56 4.78
N GLY A 138 -1.05 -10.86 5.56
CA GLY A 138 -0.84 -12.20 6.13
C GLY A 138 0.14 -13.05 5.32
N GLY A 139 0.39 -12.69 4.06
CA GLY A 139 1.41 -13.31 3.22
C GLY A 139 0.88 -14.35 2.23
N ASP A 140 -0.42 -14.65 2.25
CA ASP A 140 -1.04 -15.61 1.34
C ASP A 140 -0.94 -15.16 -0.12
N VAL A 141 -0.61 -16.11 -1.00
CA VAL A 141 -0.42 -15.86 -2.42
C VAL A 141 -1.64 -16.38 -3.18
N LEU A 142 -2.28 -15.50 -3.95
CA LEU A 142 -3.42 -15.80 -4.79
C LEU A 142 -3.00 -15.65 -6.25
N ALA A 143 -2.96 -16.76 -6.98
CA ALA A 143 -2.61 -16.78 -8.40
C ALA A 143 -3.82 -17.17 -9.24
N GLY A 144 -4.06 -16.44 -10.32
CA GLY A 144 -5.24 -16.68 -11.16
C GLY A 144 -5.42 -15.65 -12.25
N ARG A 145 -6.54 -15.69 -12.96
CA ARG A 145 -6.88 -14.70 -13.99
C ARG A 145 -7.66 -13.54 -13.42
N LEU A 146 -7.24 -12.33 -13.76
CA LEU A 146 -7.95 -11.09 -13.40
C LEU A 146 -9.24 -10.98 -14.21
N ARG A 147 -10.40 -10.99 -13.54
CA ARG A 147 -11.71 -10.97 -14.21
C ARG A 147 -12.31 -9.59 -14.27
N SER A 148 -12.26 -8.88 -13.15
CA SER A 148 -12.80 -7.53 -13.00
C SER A 148 -12.16 -6.84 -11.82
N VAL A 149 -12.20 -5.51 -11.87
CA VAL A 149 -11.78 -4.64 -10.77
C VAL A 149 -12.91 -3.65 -10.53
N GLY A 150 -13.46 -3.69 -9.32
CA GLY A 150 -14.45 -2.73 -8.82
C GLY A 150 -13.78 -1.52 -8.18
N ILE A 151 -14.56 -0.77 -7.39
CA ILE A 151 -14.07 0.41 -6.66
C ILE A 151 -13.04 0.01 -5.59
N ASP A 152 -13.26 -1.11 -4.92
CA ASP A 152 -12.51 -1.55 -3.74
C ASP A 152 -12.29 -3.07 -3.70
N VAL A 153 -12.65 -3.80 -4.76
CA VAL A 153 -12.55 -5.26 -4.84
C VAL A 153 -11.99 -5.70 -6.18
N VAL A 154 -11.03 -6.62 -6.15
CA VAL A 154 -10.52 -7.35 -7.31
C VAL A 154 -11.18 -8.73 -7.35
N THR A 155 -11.65 -9.15 -8.52
CA THR A 155 -12.20 -10.51 -8.73
C THR A 155 -11.22 -11.34 -9.55
N LEU A 156 -10.77 -12.46 -8.99
CA LEU A 156 -9.92 -13.45 -9.63
C LEU A 156 -10.68 -14.74 -9.91
N HIS A 157 -10.30 -15.46 -10.96
CA HIS A 157 -10.50 -16.91 -11.00
C HIS A 157 -9.18 -17.56 -10.65
N LEU A 158 -9.12 -18.25 -9.50
CA LEU A 158 -7.89 -18.88 -9.03
C LEU A 158 -7.49 -20.05 -9.93
N ASP A 159 -6.19 -20.26 -10.08
CA ASP A 159 -5.66 -21.40 -10.81
C ASP A 159 -6.06 -22.70 -10.09
N GLY A 160 -6.58 -23.69 -10.84
CA GLY A 160 -7.01 -24.97 -10.28
C GLY A 160 -8.41 -24.98 -9.65
N GLU A 161 -9.07 -23.83 -9.53
CA GLU A 161 -10.44 -23.74 -9.00
C GLU A 161 -11.42 -23.30 -10.09
N GLU A 162 -11.91 -24.27 -10.86
CA GLU A 162 -12.79 -23.99 -11.99
C GLU A 162 -14.14 -23.39 -11.54
N GLY A 163 -14.40 -22.15 -11.97
CA GLY A 163 -15.70 -21.49 -11.86
C GLY A 163 -15.97 -20.77 -10.53
N GLN A 164 -15.07 -20.84 -9.54
CA GLN A 164 -15.20 -20.05 -8.31
C GLN A 164 -14.44 -18.72 -8.43
N GLY A 165 -15.17 -17.63 -8.19
CA GLY A 165 -14.59 -16.29 -8.10
C GLY A 165 -14.01 -16.05 -6.71
N CYS A 166 -12.74 -15.63 -6.66
CA CYS A 166 -12.10 -15.14 -5.45
C CYS A 166 -12.20 -13.61 -5.42
N TYR A 167 -12.79 -13.07 -4.36
CA TYR A 167 -12.91 -11.64 -4.13
C TYR A 167 -11.82 -11.18 -3.18
N VAL A 168 -11.00 -10.23 -3.63
CA VAL A 168 -9.88 -9.69 -2.87
C VAL A 168 -10.13 -8.20 -2.63
N PRO A 169 -10.32 -7.75 -1.38
CA PRO A 169 -10.47 -6.32 -1.11
C PRO A 169 -9.15 -5.60 -1.37
N GLU A 170 -9.23 -4.40 -1.94
CA GLU A 170 -8.10 -3.52 -2.27
C GLU A 170 -7.15 -3.35 -1.08
N GLY A 171 -7.71 -3.08 0.10
CA GLY A 171 -6.98 -2.96 1.37
C GLY A 171 -6.15 -4.19 1.78
N ALA A 172 -6.50 -5.39 1.30
CA ALA A 172 -5.76 -6.61 1.60
C ALA A 172 -4.59 -6.83 0.64
N ILE A 173 -4.63 -6.28 -0.57
CA ILE A 173 -3.55 -6.44 -1.55
C ILE A 173 -2.32 -5.70 -1.03
N THR A 174 -1.21 -6.42 -0.95
CA THR A 174 0.10 -5.89 -0.55
C THR A 174 1.05 -5.81 -1.75
N GLU A 175 0.95 -6.78 -2.65
CA GLU A 175 1.81 -6.89 -3.82
C GLU A 175 1.03 -7.49 -4.99
N ALA A 176 1.38 -7.13 -6.21
CA ALA A 176 0.82 -7.70 -7.42
C ALA A 176 1.86 -7.83 -8.53
N TRP A 177 1.77 -8.92 -9.29
CA TRP A 177 2.47 -9.12 -10.55
C TRP A 177 1.46 -9.37 -11.65
N LEU A 178 1.66 -8.70 -12.78
CA LEU A 178 0.96 -8.99 -14.02
C LEU A 178 1.86 -9.90 -14.84
N GLU A 179 1.37 -11.08 -15.16
CA GLU A 179 2.03 -11.96 -16.11
C GLU A 179 1.47 -11.69 -17.51
N PRO A 180 2.33 -11.56 -18.53
CA PRO A 180 1.92 -11.31 -19.91
C PRO A 180 1.12 -12.47 -20.53
#